data_AF-A0AAI9C247-F1
#
_entry.id   AF-A0AAI9C247-F1
#
_cell.length_a   1.000
_cell.length_b   1.000
_cell.length_c   1.000
_cell.angle_alpha   90.00
_cell.angle_beta   90.00
_cell.angle_gamma   90.00
#
_symmetry.space_group_name_H-M   'P 1'
#
loop_
_entity.id
_entity.type
_entity.pdbx_description
1 polymer ?
#
loop_
_entity_poly.entity_id
_entity_poly.type
_entity_poly.pdbx_seq_one_letter_code
_entity_poly.pdbx_strand_id
1 'polypeptide(L)'
;MDNLTASEIIDRLGGTTEVARICRIKPPSVSEWRASGIPPARRQFLELLRPEAFAGSRVAAVRHSVDSQMSKRALRTKLGITSDKHLATLLQLPVEEVEAWPEEGVLPALPQIQRLLGVEPPAAAEPANEDPDADRIGPVDTA
;
A
#
# COMPACT_ATOMS: atom_id res chain seq x y z
N MET A 1 -12.00 6.26 -11.53
CA MET A 1 -12.76 5.87 -10.32
C MET A 1 -13.34 4.51 -10.60
N ASP A 2 -12.68 3.46 -10.13
CA ASP A 2 -13.09 2.09 -10.40
C ASP A 2 -14.33 1.79 -9.54
N ASN A 3 -15.51 2.02 -10.12
CA ASN A 3 -16.78 1.76 -9.47
C ASN A 3 -17.08 0.26 -9.60
N LEU A 4 -16.97 -0.48 -8.49
CA LEU A 4 -17.33 -1.89 -8.44
C LEU A 4 -18.78 -2.08 -8.87
N THR A 5 -18.98 -2.92 -9.88
CA THR A 5 -20.30 -3.29 -10.37
C THR A 5 -21.04 -4.14 -9.34
N ALA A 6 -22.37 -4.16 -9.42
CA ALA A 6 -23.20 -5.01 -8.55
C ALA A 6 -22.82 -6.50 -8.68
N SER A 7 -22.50 -6.96 -9.89
CA SER A 7 -22.07 -8.33 -10.15
C SER A 7 -20.78 -8.68 -9.40
N GLU A 8 -19.75 -7.84 -9.49
CA GLU A 8 -18.48 -8.07 -8.78
C GLU A 8 -18.66 -8.10 -7.26
N ILE A 9 -19.49 -7.20 -6.73
CA ILE A 9 -19.82 -7.18 -5.30
C ILE A 9 -20.54 -8.47 -4.90
N ILE A 10 -21.55 -8.89 -5.66
CA ILE A 10 -22.31 -10.12 -5.39
C ILE A 10 -21.39 -11.35 -5.43
N ASP A 11 -20.47 -11.42 -6.39
CA ASP A 11 -19.54 -12.55 -6.52
C ASP A 11 -18.55 -12.60 -5.35
N ARG A 12 -18.04 -11.45 -4.91
CA ARG A 12 -17.17 -11.34 -3.72
C ARG A 12 -17.88 -11.72 -2.42
N LEU A 13 -19.19 -11.52 -2.35
CA LEU A 13 -20.02 -11.93 -1.22
C LEU A 13 -20.38 -13.42 -1.22
N GLY A 14 -19.90 -14.19 -2.20
CA GLY A 14 -20.18 -15.63 -2.33
C GLY A 14 -21.26 -15.97 -3.37
N GLY A 15 -21.66 -15.00 -4.20
CA GLY A 15 -22.61 -15.18 -5.30
C GLY A 15 -24.08 -15.01 -4.90
N THR A 16 -24.97 -15.13 -5.89
CA THR A 16 -26.41 -14.88 -5.77
C THR A 16 -27.08 -15.65 -4.63
N THR A 17 -26.79 -16.94 -4.48
CA THR A 17 -27.42 -17.80 -3.46
C THR A 17 -27.05 -17.36 -2.05
N GLU A 18 -25.78 -17.05 -1.83
CA GLU A 18 -25.28 -16.65 -0.51
C GLU A 18 -25.81 -15.26 -0.12
N VAL A 19 -25.78 -14.32 -1.05
CA VAL A 19 -26.35 -12.97 -0.83
C VAL A 19 -27.86 -13.05 -0.57
N ALA A 20 -28.59 -13.92 -1.28
CA ALA A 20 -30.01 -14.14 -1.06
C ALA A 20 -30.29 -14.71 0.34
N ARG A 21 -29.46 -15.64 0.81
CA ARG A 21 -29.51 -16.22 2.16
C ARG A 21 -29.25 -15.15 3.23
N ILE A 22 -28.20 -14.33 3.05
CA ILE A 22 -27.85 -13.22 3.95
C ILE A 22 -28.99 -12.20 4.04
N CYS A 23 -29.57 -11.83 2.90
CA CYS A 23 -30.63 -10.83 2.82
C CYS A 23 -32.03 -11.38 3.12
N ARG A 24 -32.17 -12.71 3.29
CA ARG A 24 -33.44 -13.43 3.46
C ARG A 24 -34.47 -13.13 2.37
N ILE A 25 -34.03 -13.18 1.12
CA ILE A 25 -34.85 -12.96 -0.08
C ILE A 25 -34.68 -14.11 -1.08
N LYS A 26 -35.49 -14.11 -2.14
CA LYS A 26 -35.40 -15.13 -3.17
C LYS A 26 -34.18 -14.87 -4.07
N PRO A 27 -33.43 -15.90 -4.52
CA PRO A 27 -32.29 -15.75 -5.42
C PRO A 27 -32.57 -14.92 -6.69
N PRO A 28 -33.74 -15.01 -7.36
CA PRO A 28 -34.05 -14.18 -8.52
C PRO A 28 -33.97 -12.67 -8.26
N SER A 29 -34.29 -12.20 -7.05
CA SER A 29 -34.14 -10.79 -6.68
C SER A 29 -32.69 -10.34 -6.73
N VAL A 30 -31.76 -11.18 -6.27
CA VAL A 30 -30.32 -10.87 -6.33
C VAL A 30 -29.80 -10.98 -7.76
N SER A 31 -30.32 -11.91 -8.56
CA SER A 31 -30.00 -11.98 -9.99
C SER A 31 -30.39 -10.70 -10.71
N GLU A 32 -31.53 -10.10 -10.37
CA GLU A 32 -31.98 -8.82 -10.94
C GLU A 32 -31.03 -7.67 -10.56
N TRP A 33 -30.52 -7.64 -9.33
CA TRP A 33 -29.57 -6.62 -8.87
C TRP A 33 -28.28 -6.57 -9.70
N ARG A 34 -27.89 -7.68 -10.34
CA ARG A 34 -26.73 -7.68 -11.24
C ARG A 34 -26.95 -6.80 -12.48
N ALA A 35 -28.20 -6.62 -12.91
CA ALA A 35 -28.57 -5.76 -14.03
C ALA A 35 -28.98 -4.35 -13.58
N SER A 36 -29.78 -4.24 -12.52
CA SER A 36 -30.36 -2.97 -12.06
C SER A 36 -29.56 -2.25 -10.97
N GLY A 37 -28.58 -2.95 -10.37
CA GLY A 37 -27.82 -2.48 -9.23
C GLY A 37 -28.36 -3.00 -7.89
N ILE A 38 -27.50 -3.03 -6.87
CA ILE A 38 -27.89 -3.41 -5.52
C ILE A 38 -28.71 -2.25 -4.90
N PRO A 39 -29.92 -2.48 -4.38
CA PRO A 39 -30.71 -1.45 -3.73
C PRO A 39 -29.94 -0.77 -2.58
N PRO A 40 -30.00 0.57 -2.42
CA PRO A 40 -29.18 1.29 -1.44
C PRO A 40 -29.25 0.76 -0.01
N ALA A 41 -30.45 0.42 0.48
CA ALA A 41 -30.62 -0.15 1.82
C ALA A 41 -29.96 -1.53 1.98
N ARG A 42 -30.00 -2.37 0.93
CA ARG A 42 -29.34 -3.68 0.92
C ARG A 42 -27.84 -3.53 0.83
N ARG A 43 -27.36 -2.56 0.04
CA ARG A 43 -25.95 -2.21 -0.05
C ARG A 43 -25.38 -1.80 1.30
N GLN A 44 -26.02 -0.86 2.01
CA GLN A 44 -25.57 -0.42 3.35
C GLN A 44 -25.48 -1.59 4.32
N PHE A 45 -26.47 -2.48 4.33
CA PHE A 45 -26.46 -3.68 5.17
C PHE A 45 -25.28 -4.62 4.83
N LEU A 46 -25.03 -4.87 3.55
CA LEU A 46 -23.93 -5.72 3.09
C LEU A 46 -22.55 -5.10 3.34
N GLU A 47 -22.41 -3.78 3.20
CA GLU A 47 -21.18 -3.03 3.50
C GLU A 47 -20.81 -3.15 4.99
N LEU A 48 -21.79 -3.10 5.89
CA LEU A 48 -21.57 -3.30 7.32
C LEU A 48 -21.18 -4.74 7.67
N LEU A 49 -21.76 -5.72 6.97
CA LEU A 49 -21.51 -7.14 7.24
C LEU A 49 -20.17 -7.62 6.67
N ARG A 50 -19.79 -7.13 5.48
CA ARG A 50 -18.64 -7.59 4.69
C ARG A 50 -17.97 -6.41 3.98
N PRO A 51 -17.31 -5.49 4.71
CA PRO A 51 -16.65 -4.33 4.13
C PRO A 51 -15.57 -4.70 3.10
N GLU A 52 -14.95 -5.88 3.24
CA GLU A 52 -13.94 -6.40 2.32
C GLU A 52 -14.46 -6.65 0.90
N ALA A 53 -15.74 -6.98 0.73
CA ALA A 53 -16.33 -7.20 -0.59
C ALA A 53 -16.45 -5.87 -1.38
N PHE A 54 -16.59 -4.76 -0.66
CA PHE A 54 -16.75 -3.41 -1.19
C PHE A 54 -15.43 -2.64 -1.29
N ALA A 55 -14.36 -3.13 -0.66
CA ALA A 55 -13.03 -2.58 -0.85
C ALA A 55 -12.65 -2.72 -2.33
N GLY A 56 -12.45 -1.57 -2.99
CA GLY A 56 -11.90 -1.51 -4.36
C GLY A 56 -10.70 -2.45 -4.49
N SER A 57 -10.53 -3.06 -5.66
CA SER A 57 -9.45 -4.02 -5.92
C SER A 57 -8.14 -3.48 -5.35
N ARG A 58 -7.71 -4.00 -4.19
CA ARG A 58 -6.42 -3.63 -3.60
C ARG A 58 -5.31 -3.92 -4.60
N VAL A 59 -5.53 -4.83 -5.55
CA VAL A 59 -4.59 -5.14 -6.63
C VAL A 59 -4.46 -4.02 -7.67
N ALA A 60 -5.52 -3.26 -7.96
CA ALA A 60 -5.45 -2.10 -8.88
C ALA A 60 -4.90 -0.85 -8.18
N ALA A 61 -5.30 -0.61 -6.93
CA ALA A 61 -4.73 0.46 -6.10
C ALA A 61 -3.25 0.21 -5.78
N VAL A 62 -2.85 -1.04 -5.51
CA VAL A 62 -1.44 -1.43 -5.38
C VAL A 62 -0.72 -1.29 -6.71
N ARG A 63 -1.34 -1.62 -7.86
CA ARG A 63 -0.74 -1.33 -9.18
C ARG A 63 -0.46 0.17 -9.37
N HIS A 64 -1.43 1.04 -9.11
CA HIS A 64 -1.23 2.50 -9.14
C HIS A 64 -0.21 2.98 -8.09
N SER A 65 -0.17 2.33 -6.93
CA SER A 65 0.76 2.64 -5.84
C SER A 65 2.19 2.15 -6.12
N VAL A 66 2.37 1.16 -6.99
CA VAL A 66 3.66 0.61 -7.43
C VAL A 66 4.13 1.28 -8.73
N ASP A 67 3.22 1.63 -9.64
CA ASP A 67 3.50 2.50 -10.81
C ASP A 67 3.94 3.92 -10.36
N SER A 68 3.56 4.31 -9.13
CA SER A 68 3.97 5.56 -8.46
C SER A 68 5.23 5.42 -7.57
N GLN A 69 6.07 4.38 -7.75
CA GLN A 69 7.49 4.47 -7.34
C GLN A 69 8.10 5.67 -8.09
N MET A 70 8.13 6.81 -7.40
CA MET A 70 8.34 8.15 -7.94
C MET A 70 9.44 8.20 -8.98
N SER A 71 9.14 8.71 -10.18
CA SER A 71 10.17 8.92 -11.19
C SER A 71 11.18 9.98 -10.75
N LYS A 72 12.39 9.96 -11.33
CA LYS A 72 13.41 10.99 -11.08
C LYS A 72 12.86 12.41 -11.30
N ARG A 73 12.03 12.58 -12.32
CA ARG A 73 11.31 13.83 -12.61
C ARG A 73 10.30 14.19 -11.53
N ALA A 74 9.56 13.22 -11.02
CA ALA A 74 8.63 13.42 -9.90
C ALA A 74 9.37 13.83 -8.62
N LEU A 75 10.53 13.23 -8.32
CA LEU A 75 11.37 13.65 -7.18
C LEU A 75 11.88 15.09 -7.33
N ARG A 76 12.40 15.48 -8.50
CA ARG A 76 12.83 16.86 -8.77
C ARG A 76 11.70 17.86 -8.55
N THR A 77 10.52 17.54 -9.07
CA THR A 77 9.31 18.36 -8.93
C THR A 77 8.88 18.48 -7.46
N LYS A 78 8.86 17.35 -6.73
CA LYS A 78 8.46 17.30 -5.32
C LYS A 78 9.41 18.07 -4.40
N LEU A 79 10.71 18.07 -4.73
CA LEU A 79 11.76 18.78 -3.99
C LEU A 79 11.92 20.25 -4.45
N GLY A 80 11.20 20.68 -5.49
CA GLY A 80 11.30 22.04 -6.03
C GLY A 80 12.66 22.34 -6.70
N ILE A 81 13.39 21.30 -7.13
CA ILE A 81 14.72 21.43 -7.73
C ILE A 81 14.67 21.10 -9.22
N THR A 82 15.37 21.90 -10.01
CA THR A 82 15.38 21.78 -11.47
C THR A 82 16.64 21.12 -12.01
N SER A 83 17.52 20.57 -11.16
CA SER A 83 18.83 20.03 -11.56
C SER A 83 19.15 18.71 -10.85
N ASP A 84 19.70 17.74 -11.61
CA ASP A 84 20.17 16.45 -11.10
C ASP A 84 21.36 16.57 -10.17
N LYS A 85 22.20 17.58 -10.37
CA LYS A 85 23.34 17.88 -9.49
C LYS A 85 22.88 18.14 -8.06
N HIS A 86 21.76 18.85 -7.89
CA HIS A 86 21.19 19.12 -6.58
C HIS A 86 20.53 17.87 -5.99
N LEU A 87 19.90 17.05 -6.83
CA LEU A 87 19.35 15.75 -6.39
C LEU A 87 20.46 14.82 -5.90
N ALA A 88 21.59 14.76 -6.60
CA ALA A 88 22.78 13.99 -6.23
C ALA A 88 23.35 14.42 -4.88
N THR A 89 23.49 15.73 -4.64
CA THR A 89 23.91 16.26 -3.34
C THR A 89 22.98 15.86 -2.20
N LEU A 90 21.66 15.91 -2.42
CA LEU A 90 20.67 15.53 -1.40
C LEU A 90 20.67 14.03 -1.11
N LEU A 91 20.90 13.21 -2.14
CA LEU A 91 20.98 11.75 -2.01
C LEU A 91 22.37 11.26 -1.58
N GLN A 92 23.37 12.14 -1.55
CA GLN A 92 24.78 11.82 -1.30
C GLN A 92 25.32 10.76 -2.29
N LEU A 93 24.94 10.88 -3.55
CA LEU A 93 25.36 10.00 -4.63
C LEU A 93 26.18 10.76 -5.67
N PRO A 94 27.03 10.07 -6.46
CA PRO A 94 27.68 10.68 -7.59
C PRO A 94 26.65 11.16 -8.63
N VAL A 95 26.91 12.30 -9.26
CA VAL A 95 26.00 12.90 -10.24
C VAL A 95 25.79 12.00 -11.44
N GLU A 96 26.83 11.26 -11.83
CA GLU A 96 26.84 10.32 -12.94
C GLU A 96 25.83 9.17 -12.72
N GLU A 97 25.71 8.72 -11.47
CA GLU A 97 24.78 7.65 -11.09
C GLU A 97 23.34 8.14 -11.10
N VAL A 98 23.09 9.38 -10.66
CA VAL A 98 21.75 10.00 -10.69
C VAL A 98 21.35 10.40 -12.11
N GLU A 99 22.29 10.81 -12.97
CA GLU A 99 22.05 11.10 -14.38
C GLU A 99 21.68 9.85 -15.17
N ALA A 100 22.27 8.69 -14.83
CA ALA A 100 21.97 7.41 -15.45
C ALA A 100 20.55 6.87 -15.13
N TRP A 101 19.85 7.44 -14.14
CA TRP A 101 18.50 7.01 -13.80
C TRP A 101 17.46 7.45 -14.84
N PRO A 102 16.48 6.58 -15.16
CA PRO A 102 15.44 6.91 -16.13
C PRO A 102 14.56 8.09 -15.64
N GLU A 103 14.27 9.05 -16.52
CA GLU A 103 13.48 10.24 -16.16
C GLU A 103 12.05 9.89 -15.74
N GLU A 104 11.43 8.95 -16.46
CA GLU A 104 10.09 8.39 -16.22
C GLU A 104 10.16 6.87 -16.00
N GLY A 105 11.04 6.45 -15.08
CA GLY A 105 11.18 5.06 -14.70
C GLY A 105 11.26 4.85 -13.19
N VAL A 106 11.20 3.59 -12.80
CA VAL A 106 11.26 3.16 -11.40
C VAL A 106 12.62 3.52 -10.82
N LEU A 107 12.63 4.29 -9.73
CA LEU A 107 13.85 4.58 -9.00
C LEU A 107 14.31 3.37 -8.17
N PRO A 108 15.63 3.17 -8.02
CA PRO A 108 16.14 2.16 -7.11
C PRO A 108 15.61 2.43 -5.69
N ALA A 109 15.27 1.36 -4.97
CA ALA A 109 14.71 1.44 -3.62
C ALA A 109 15.78 1.81 -2.57
N LEU A 110 16.46 2.94 -2.76
CA LEU A 110 17.49 3.43 -1.86
C LEU A 110 16.86 3.99 -0.58
N PRO A 111 17.47 3.76 0.60
CA PRO A 111 16.93 4.25 1.87
C PRO A 111 16.85 5.77 1.91
N GLN A 112 17.75 6.48 1.21
CA GLN A 112 17.74 7.94 1.08
C GLN A 112 16.48 8.44 0.35
N ILE A 113 16.05 7.74 -0.71
CA ILE A 113 14.84 8.06 -1.45
C ILE A 113 13.60 7.79 -0.58
N GLN A 114 13.58 6.68 0.15
CA GLN A 114 12.47 6.31 1.04
C GLN A 114 12.27 7.36 2.14
N ARG A 115 13.37 7.80 2.80
CA ARG A 115 13.35 8.90 3.78
C ARG A 115 12.77 10.19 3.20
N LEU A 116 13.16 10.57 1.98
CA LEU A 116 12.61 11.77 1.29
C LEU A 116 11.13 11.62 0.91
N LEU A 117 10.65 10.39 0.72
CA LEU A 117 9.26 10.11 0.41
C LEU A 117 8.36 10.07 1.64
N GLY A 118 8.93 10.16 2.86
CA GLY A 118 8.18 10.03 4.11
C GLY A 118 7.70 8.60 4.36
N VAL A 119 8.17 7.64 3.55
CA VAL A 119 8.06 6.21 3.84
C VAL A 119 9.26 5.92 4.72
N GLU A 120 9.08 6.04 6.03
CA GLU A 120 10.07 5.53 6.97
C GLU A 120 10.22 4.03 6.65
N PRO A 121 11.40 3.56 6.21
CA PRO A 121 11.61 2.13 6.09
C PRO A 121 11.30 1.55 7.48
N PRO A 122 10.49 0.48 7.59
CA PRO A 122 10.48 -0.28 8.84
C PRO A 122 11.95 -0.59 9.09
N ALA A 123 12.45 -0.10 10.25
CA ALA A 123 13.83 -0.25 10.64
C ALA A 123 14.29 -1.64 10.24
N ALA A 124 15.32 -1.70 9.38
CA ALA A 124 15.97 -2.96 9.07
C ALA A 124 16.13 -3.69 10.38
N ALA A 125 15.55 -4.89 10.46
CA ALA A 125 15.57 -5.72 11.65
C ALA A 125 16.96 -5.61 12.27
N GLU A 126 17.01 -5.01 13.46
CA GLU A 126 18.21 -5.04 14.28
C GLU A 126 18.64 -6.51 14.35
N PRO A 127 19.94 -6.83 14.18
CA PRO A 127 20.40 -8.14 14.58
C PRO A 127 20.07 -8.27 16.05
N ALA A 128 19.15 -9.18 16.36
CA ALA A 128 18.82 -9.50 17.73
C ALA A 128 20.09 -9.95 18.44
N ASN A 129 20.38 -9.24 19.53
CA ASN A 129 21.19 -9.63 20.68
C ASN A 129 22.68 -9.25 20.65
N GLU A 130 22.96 -8.01 21.06
CA GLU A 130 24.05 -7.77 22.01
C GLU A 130 23.46 -7.06 23.23
N ASP A 131 23.21 -7.86 24.27
CA ASP A 131 22.87 -7.41 25.62
C ASP A 131 23.94 -6.44 26.15
N PRO A 132 23.60 -5.15 26.41
CA PRO A 132 24.57 -4.13 26.81
C PRO A 132 24.98 -4.16 28.29
N ASP A 133 24.52 -5.11 29.11
CA ASP A 133 24.84 -5.19 30.55
C ASP A 133 25.69 -6.42 30.96
N ALA A 134 26.21 -7.20 29.99
CA ALA A 134 26.98 -8.42 30.28
C ALA A 134 28.27 -8.19 31.09
N ASP A 135 28.89 -7.00 31.02
CA ASP A 135 30.14 -6.66 31.72
C ASP A 135 29.92 -5.94 33.07
N ARG A 136 28.68 -5.78 33.56
CA ARG A 136 28.41 -5.00 34.79
C ARG A 136 28.65 -5.77 36.09
N ILE A 137 28.83 -7.09 36.04
CA ILE A 137 29.08 -7.89 37.25
C ILE A 137 30.59 -8.00 37.48
N GLY A 138 31.14 -7.02 38.21
CA GLY A 138 32.47 -7.15 38.80
C GLY A 138 32.50 -8.24 39.89
N PRO A 139 33.67 -8.86 40.15
CA PRO A 139 33.80 -9.90 41.16
C PRO A 139 33.48 -9.32 42.56
N VAL A 140 32.43 -9.83 43.19
CA VAL A 140 32.17 -9.63 44.62
C VAL A 140 33.18 -10.49 45.39
N ASP A 141 34.15 -9.82 46.01
CA ASP A 141 35.05 -10.40 47.00
C ASP A 141 34.22 -10.88 48.19
N THR A 142 34.17 -12.19 48.40
CA THR A 142 33.52 -12.80 49.56
C THR A 142 34.60 -12.98 50.63
N ALA A 143 34.62 -12.08 51.62
CA ALA A 143 35.41 -12.18 52.84
C ALA A 143 34.63 -12.90 53.95
#